data_AF-A0A1Y0H1F8-F1
#
_entry.id   AF-A0A1Y0H1F8-F1
#
_cell.length_a   1.000
_cell.length_b   1.000
_cell.length_c   1.000
_cell.angle_alpha   90.00
_cell.angle_beta   90.00
_cell.angle_gamma   90.00
#
_symmetry.space_group_name_H-M   'P 1'
#
loop_
_entity.id
_entity.type
_entity.pdbx_description
1 polymer ?
#
loop_
_entity_poly.entity_id
_entity_poly.type
_entity_poly.pdbx_seq_one_letter_code
_entity_poly.pdbx_strand_id
1 'polypeptide(L)'
;MFAKRFLGATLLSSIAALSMASLTMTTNVSDGQSIKGNFKFDIRVTSSVLVSNVEFYVGDDLKETDDSTPYNFQLDTINEAEGPIKVTFAAYNTNGESVKKSTT
;
A
#
# COMPACT_ATOMS: atom_id res chain seq x y z
N MET A 1 -34.36 -31.58 -50.15
CA MET A 1 -33.48 -30.79 -51.04
C MET A 1 -33.21 -29.45 -50.36
N PHE A 2 -31.98 -29.23 -49.85
CA PHE A 2 -31.29 -27.97 -49.44
C PHE A 2 -31.95 -27.00 -48.41
N ALA A 3 -31.26 -26.39 -47.42
CA ALA A 3 -29.89 -26.43 -46.92
C ALA A 3 -29.84 -25.79 -45.51
N LYS A 4 -28.91 -26.26 -44.65
CA LYS A 4 -28.50 -25.59 -43.40
C LYS A 4 -27.68 -24.34 -43.70
N ARG A 5 -27.81 -23.27 -42.91
CA ARG A 5 -26.73 -22.29 -42.67
C ARG A 5 -26.68 -21.92 -41.19
N PHE A 6 -25.57 -22.26 -40.55
CA PHE A 6 -25.14 -21.81 -39.23
C PHE A 6 -24.41 -20.46 -39.39
N LEU A 7 -24.80 -19.44 -38.64
CA LEU A 7 -23.97 -18.31 -38.21
C LEU A 7 -24.27 -18.19 -36.70
N GLY A 8 -23.38 -18.40 -35.74
CA GLY A 8 -22.03 -17.86 -35.62
C GLY A 8 -22.08 -16.70 -34.61
N ALA A 9 -22.10 -16.99 -33.30
CA ALA A 9 -21.96 -15.99 -32.25
C ALA A 9 -20.67 -16.25 -31.48
N THR A 10 -19.78 -15.28 -31.55
CA THR A 10 -18.41 -15.27 -31.06
C THR A 10 -18.32 -15.41 -29.54
N LEU A 11 -17.41 -16.27 -29.08
CA LEU A 11 -16.90 -16.29 -27.72
C LEU A 11 -16.31 -14.90 -27.40
N LEU A 12 -16.89 -14.14 -26.46
CA LEU A 12 -16.12 -13.12 -25.77
C LEU A 12 -15.29 -13.84 -24.70
N SER A 13 -14.04 -14.14 -25.02
CA SER A 13 -13.06 -14.51 -24.00
C SER A 13 -12.80 -13.30 -23.11
N SER A 14 -13.32 -13.32 -21.89
CA SER A 14 -12.87 -12.42 -20.84
C SER A 14 -11.44 -12.78 -20.44
N ILE A 15 -10.47 -11.99 -20.88
CA ILE A 15 -9.15 -11.99 -20.24
C ILE A 15 -9.29 -11.12 -19.00
N ALA A 16 -9.50 -11.76 -17.85
CA ALA A 16 -9.18 -11.12 -16.58
C ALA A 16 -7.66 -10.93 -16.55
N ALA A 17 -7.20 -9.68 -16.62
CA ALA A 17 -5.79 -9.39 -16.36
C ALA A 17 -5.49 -9.80 -14.91
N LEU A 18 -4.66 -10.83 -14.73
CA LEU A 18 -4.10 -11.16 -13.42
C LEU A 18 -3.13 -10.03 -13.04
N SER A 19 -3.63 -9.00 -12.37
CA SER A 19 -2.80 -8.09 -11.59
C SER A 19 -2.28 -8.87 -10.38
N MET A 20 -1.18 -9.60 -10.54
CA MET A 20 -0.41 -10.07 -9.40
C MET A 20 0.16 -8.81 -8.75
N ALA A 21 -0.40 -8.36 -7.63
CA ALA A 21 0.06 -7.16 -6.93
C ALA A 21 1.58 -7.19 -6.80
N SER A 22 2.26 -6.37 -7.59
CA SER A 22 3.72 -6.35 -7.68
C SER A 22 4.34 -5.46 -6.61
N LEU A 23 3.53 -4.97 -5.67
CA LEU A 23 3.89 -4.05 -4.61
C LEU A 23 3.16 -4.45 -3.33
N THR A 24 3.91 -4.87 -2.31
CA THR A 24 3.39 -5.29 -1.01
C THR A 24 4.14 -4.59 0.13
N MET A 25 3.50 -4.47 1.30
CA MET A 25 4.03 -3.74 2.44
C MET A 25 3.82 -4.51 3.75
N THR A 26 4.85 -4.59 4.59
CA THR A 26 4.76 -5.01 5.98
C THR A 26 5.35 -3.96 6.92
N THR A 27 4.90 -3.98 8.18
CA THR A 27 5.22 -2.97 9.19
C THR A 27 5.59 -3.64 10.50
N ASN A 28 6.41 -3.00 11.32
CA ASN A 28 6.72 -3.45 12.68
C ASN A 28 5.61 -3.15 13.71
N VAL A 29 4.57 -2.40 13.31
CA VAL A 29 3.39 -2.10 14.11
C VAL A 29 2.17 -2.90 13.65
N SER A 30 1.33 -3.30 14.61
CA SER A 30 0.04 -3.96 14.39
C SER A 30 -1.12 -3.09 14.86
N ASP A 31 -2.31 -3.31 14.29
CA ASP A 31 -3.54 -2.62 14.71
C ASP A 31 -3.83 -2.88 16.20
N GLY A 32 -4.19 -1.84 16.94
CA GLY A 32 -4.39 -1.84 18.38
C GLY A 32 -3.12 -1.85 19.23
N GLN A 33 -1.93 -1.80 18.63
CA GLN A 33 -0.67 -1.78 19.39
C GLN A 33 -0.45 -0.43 20.09
N SER A 34 -0.25 -0.46 21.40
CA SER A 34 0.19 0.74 22.13
C SER A 34 1.63 1.11 21.80
N ILE A 35 1.85 2.39 21.47
CA ILE A 35 3.16 3.00 21.23
C ILE A 35 3.41 4.11 22.25
N LYS A 36 4.67 4.39 22.62
CA LYS A 36 5.03 5.40 23.61
C LYS A 36 6.42 5.99 23.35
N GLY A 37 6.59 7.26 23.70
CA GLY A 37 7.85 7.99 23.53
C GLY A 37 8.22 8.09 22.06
N ASN A 38 9.51 7.93 21.76
CA ASN A 38 10.00 7.86 20.39
C ASN A 38 9.77 6.46 19.82
N PHE A 39 8.66 6.26 19.11
CA PHE A 39 8.37 5.02 18.42
C PHE A 39 8.90 5.09 16.98
N LYS A 40 9.74 4.13 16.61
CA LYS A 40 10.25 3.99 15.23
C LYS A 40 9.38 3.01 14.47
N PHE A 41 8.79 3.44 13.36
CA PHE A 41 8.14 2.59 12.38
C PHE A 41 9.16 2.14 11.34
N ASP A 42 9.26 0.83 11.14
CA ASP A 42 10.07 0.24 10.07
C ASP A 42 9.13 -0.34 9.01
N ILE A 43 9.28 0.10 7.76
CA ILE A 43 8.43 -0.30 6.64
C ILE A 43 9.23 -1.14 5.67
N ARG A 44 8.74 -2.35 5.41
CA ARG A 44 9.29 -3.20 4.36
C ARG A 44 8.36 -3.21 3.17
N VAL A 45 8.85 -2.67 2.07
CA VAL A 45 8.15 -2.69 0.78
C VAL A 45 8.82 -3.74 -0.11
N THR A 46 8.04 -4.64 -0.69
CA THR A 46 8.53 -5.60 -1.68
C THR A 46 7.91 -5.26 -3.02
N SER A 47 8.74 -5.01 -4.03
CA SER A 47 8.27 -4.77 -5.38
C SER A 47 9.18 -5.32 -6.47
N SER A 48 8.62 -5.69 -7.63
CA SER A 48 9.39 -5.99 -8.85
C SER A 48 9.79 -4.74 -9.64
N VAL A 49 9.30 -3.57 -9.23
CA VAL A 49 9.57 -2.26 -9.83
C VAL A 49 10.25 -1.39 -8.77
N LEU A 50 11.07 -0.40 -9.20
CA LEU A 50 11.68 0.55 -8.28
C LEU A 50 10.59 1.29 -7.48
N VAL A 51 10.63 1.14 -6.16
CA VAL A 51 9.83 1.92 -5.20
C VAL A 51 10.39 3.35 -5.20
N SER A 52 9.54 4.34 -5.42
CA SER A 52 9.93 5.74 -5.45
C SER A 52 10.03 6.34 -4.06
N ASN A 53 9.05 6.05 -3.20
CA ASN A 53 8.96 6.61 -1.85
C ASN A 53 7.92 5.88 -1.00
N VAL A 54 8.02 6.11 0.32
CA VAL A 54 6.99 5.83 1.31
C VAL A 54 6.59 7.13 2.00
N GLU A 55 5.30 7.43 2.03
CA GLU A 55 4.72 8.53 2.77
C GLU A 55 4.17 8.04 4.11
N PHE A 56 4.33 8.87 5.14
CA PHE A 56 3.91 8.61 6.51
C PHE A 56 2.93 9.67 6.98
N TYR A 57 1.74 9.23 7.36
CA TYR A 57 0.66 10.09 7.81
C TYR A 57 0.29 9.79 9.26
N VAL A 58 0.00 10.83 10.03
CA VAL A 58 -0.62 10.75 11.36
C VAL A 58 -1.95 11.50 11.29
N GLY A 59 -3.05 10.79 11.55
CA GLY A 59 -4.37 11.29 11.19
C GLY A 59 -4.50 11.43 9.68
N ASP A 60 -4.68 12.67 9.21
CA ASP A 60 -4.72 13.01 7.78
C ASP A 60 -3.51 13.88 7.36
N ASP A 61 -2.60 14.19 8.30
CA ASP A 61 -1.42 15.02 8.06
C ASP A 61 -0.26 14.18 7.51
N LEU A 62 0.31 14.58 6.38
CA LEU A 62 1.58 14.05 5.89
C LEU A 62 2.71 14.55 6.78
N LYS A 63 3.37 13.64 7.50
CA LYS A 63 4.49 13.96 8.40
C LYS A 63 5.83 13.83 7.70
N GLU A 64 6.02 12.77 6.91
CA GLU A 64 7.30 12.49 6.27
C GLU A 64 7.13 11.75 4.93
N THR A 65 8.11 11.91 4.05
CA THR A 65 8.30 11.09 2.84
C THR A 65 9.74 10.58 2.86
N ASP A 66 9.92 9.27 2.85
CA ASP A 66 11.22 8.62 2.79
C ASP A 66 11.38 7.94 1.42
N ASP A 67 12.40 8.34 0.66
CA ASP A 67 12.71 7.84 -0.68
C ASP A 67 13.90 6.87 -0.67
N SER A 68 14.36 6.46 0.52
CA SER A 68 15.56 5.65 0.69
C SER A 68 15.32 4.41 1.55
N THR A 69 16.06 3.34 1.28
CA THR A 69 15.99 2.11 2.10
C THR A 69 17.08 2.11 3.18
N PRO A 70 16.76 1.70 4.43
CA PRO A 70 15.47 1.21 4.91
C PRO A 70 14.44 2.33 5.18
N TYR A 71 13.21 2.14 4.70
CA TYR A 71 12.13 3.10 4.91
C TYR A 71 11.72 3.15 6.38
N ASN A 72 11.80 4.32 7.00
CA ASN A 72 11.45 4.48 8.40
C ASN A 72 10.86 5.84 8.74
N PHE A 73 10.12 5.89 9.86
CA PHE A 73 9.54 7.10 10.40
C PHE A 73 9.61 7.06 11.92
N GLN A 74 10.03 8.16 12.55
CA GLN A 74 10.05 8.28 14.00
C GLN A 74 8.96 9.25 14.46
N LEU A 75 8.05 8.75 15.29
CA LEU A 75 7.02 9.54 15.93
C LEU A 75 7.35 9.73 17.40
N ASP A 76 7.43 10.98 17.83
CA ASP A 76 7.45 11.35 19.25
C ASP A 76 6.01 11.52 19.74
N THR A 77 5.52 10.53 20.49
CA THR A 77 4.13 10.51 20.96
C THR A 77 3.80 11.62 21.95
N ILE A 78 4.79 12.35 22.50
CA ILE A 78 4.52 13.46 23.42
C ILE A 78 3.82 14.64 22.75
N ASN A 79 3.97 14.76 21.43
CA ASN A 79 3.40 15.84 20.63
C ASN A 79 2.01 15.48 20.08
N GLU A 80 1.55 14.27 20.34
CA GLU A 80 0.27 13.75 19.87
C GLU A 80 -0.78 13.78 20.99
N ALA A 81 -2.06 13.85 20.61
CA ALA A 81 -3.14 13.76 21.58
C ALA A 81 -3.20 12.36 22.20
N GLU A 82 -3.44 12.29 23.51
CA GLU A 82 -3.67 11.03 24.21
C GLU A 82 -4.89 10.30 23.63
N GLY A 83 -4.74 9.01 23.34
CA GLY A 83 -5.81 8.17 22.79
C GLY A 83 -5.40 7.42 21.52
N PRO A 84 -6.37 6.85 20.79
CA PRO A 84 -6.12 6.16 19.54
C PRO A 84 -5.51 7.10 18.49
N ILE A 85 -4.49 6.62 17.78
CA ILE A 85 -3.77 7.38 16.76
C ILE A 85 -3.75 6.60 15.45
N LYS A 86 -4.45 7.12 14.43
CA LYS A 86 -4.42 6.53 13.10
C LYS A 86 -3.09 6.87 12.43
N VAL A 87 -2.27 5.87 12.12
CA VAL A 87 -1.06 6.02 11.32
C VAL A 87 -1.26 5.33 9.98
N THR A 88 -0.99 6.02 8.89
CA THR A 88 -1.09 5.49 7.52
C THR A 88 0.25 5.55 6.81
N PHE A 89 0.61 4.45 6.17
CA PHE A 89 1.79 4.30 5.32
C PHE A 89 1.33 4.15 3.88
N ALA A 90 1.92 4.89 2.94
CA ALA A 90 1.62 4.77 1.51
C ALA A 90 2.93 4.62 0.72
N ALA A 91 3.14 3.46 0.09
CA ALA A 91 4.28 3.25 -0.78
C ALA A 91 3.87 3.38 -2.24
N TYR A 92 4.75 3.97 -3.05
CA TYR A 92 4.56 4.16 -4.48
C TYR A 92 5.76 3.60 -5.23
N ASN A 93 5.53 3.09 -6.44
CA ASN A 93 6.61 2.72 -7.34
C ASN A 93 6.60 3.58 -8.61
N THR A 94 7.68 3.49 -9.37
CA THR A 94 7.91 4.28 -10.59
C THR A 94 6.94 3.96 -11.74
N ASN A 95 6.15 2.90 -11.64
CA ASN A 95 5.07 2.58 -12.58
C ASN A 95 3.71 3.18 -12.15
N GLY A 96 3.66 3.90 -11.02
CA GLY A 96 2.44 4.48 -10.47
C GLY A 96 1.57 3.49 -9.69
N GLU A 97 2.05 2.28 -9.41
CA GLU A 97 1.36 1.39 -8.46
C GLU A 97 1.54 1.91 -7.04
N SER A 98 0.54 1.67 -6.18
CA SER A 98 0.60 2.07 -4.78
C SER A 98 0.00 1.02 -3.86
N VAL A 99 0.50 0.97 -2.62
CA VAL A 99 -0.08 0.18 -1.53
C VAL A 99 -0.16 1.05 -0.28
N LYS A 100 -1.31 0.98 0.42
CA LYS A 100 -1.55 1.70 1.67
C LYS A 100 -1.82 0.73 2.80
N LYS A 101 -1.31 1.03 3.99
CA LYS A 101 -1.65 0.32 5.23
C LYS A 101 -1.93 1.34 6.33
N SER A 102 -3.01 1.13 7.07
CA SER A 102 -3.35 1.93 8.24
C SER A 102 -3.37 1.06 9.49
N THR A 103 -3.02 1.65 10.62
CA THR A 103 -3.12 1.07 11.97
C THR A 103 -3.70 2.12 12.90
N THR A 104 -4.50 1.71 13.88
CA THR A 104 -5.05 2.60 14.93
C THR A 104 -4.79 2.05 16.32
#